data_AF-E9LD20-F1
#
_entry.id   AF-E9LD20-F1
#
_cell.length_a   1.000
_cell.length_b   1.000
_cell.length_c   1.000
_cell.angle_alpha   90.00
_cell.angle_beta   90.00
_cell.angle_gamma   90.00
#
_symmetry.space_group_name_H-M   'P 1'
#
loop_
_entity.id
_entity.type
_entity.pdbx_description
1 polymer ?
#
loop_
_entity_poly.entity_id
_entity_poly.type
_entity_poly.pdbx_seq_one_letter_code
_entity_poly.pdbx_strand_id
1 'polypeptide(L)'
;MAREAKPSIIFIDEIDSLCGSRGEGESESARRIKTEFLVQMNGVGGNEEGVLVLGATNIPWTLDSAIRRRFERRVYIPLPEAPARMTMFKIHTAGCNLDISPEDFKDLADATSGYSGADISIVVRDALMMPIRKVQTATHFKYTTGTDPVTGTIVNDLLTPCSPADPGAMEMNLMSVTPSKLKEPPVTMADLRKAITTTRPSVSEKDLDMVRKFTEEFGMEG
;
A
#
# COMPACT_ATOMS: atom_id res chain seq x y z
N MET A 1 4.00 -2.97 32.51
CA MET A 1 3.55 -3.73 31.32
C MET A 1 4.70 -4.09 30.37
N ALA A 2 5.21 -3.22 29.50
CA ALA A 2 6.29 -3.60 28.57
C ALA A 2 7.56 -4.11 29.29
N ARG A 3 7.96 -3.44 30.39
CA ARG A 3 9.09 -3.87 31.24
C ARG A 3 8.88 -5.22 31.95
N GLU A 4 7.64 -5.67 32.12
CA GLU A 4 7.31 -6.97 32.76
C GLU A 4 7.26 -8.10 31.72
N ALA A 5 6.99 -7.76 30.46
CA ALA A 5 6.84 -8.71 29.35
C ALA A 5 8.09 -8.76 28.45
N LYS A 6 9.28 -8.59 29.03
CA LYS A 6 10.54 -8.60 28.27
C LYS A 6 10.82 -10.01 27.67
N PRO A 7 11.34 -10.10 26.43
CA PRO A 7 11.65 -9.01 25.51
C PRO A 7 10.40 -8.45 24.82
N SER A 8 10.29 -7.11 24.72
CA SER A 8 9.12 -6.45 24.14
C SER A 8 9.50 -5.34 23.16
N ILE A 9 8.67 -5.12 22.15
CA ILE A 9 8.80 -4.02 21.19
C ILE A 9 7.60 -3.08 21.35
N ILE A 10 7.86 -1.79 21.49
CA ILE A 10 6.85 -0.73 21.48
C ILE A 10 6.94 -0.05 20.13
N PHE A 11 5.86 -0.09 19.35
CA PHE A 11 5.76 0.62 18.07
C PHE A 11 4.82 1.81 18.20
N ILE A 12 5.27 2.98 17.77
CA ILE A 12 4.52 4.23 17.78
C ILE A 12 4.50 4.76 16.35
N ASP A 13 3.34 4.66 15.72
CA ASP A 13 3.11 5.27 14.42
C ASP A 13 2.84 6.77 14.57
N GLU A 14 3.18 7.55 13.55
CA GLU A 14 3.01 9.01 13.51
C GLU A 14 3.50 9.71 14.80
N ILE A 15 4.72 9.39 15.25
CA ILE A 15 5.26 9.92 16.52
C ILE A 15 5.32 11.45 16.56
N ASP A 16 5.40 12.10 15.41
CA ASP A 16 5.33 13.56 15.27
C ASP A 16 4.01 14.16 15.78
N SER A 17 2.90 13.43 15.73
CA SER A 17 1.61 13.86 16.28
C SER A 17 1.66 14.05 17.80
N LEU A 18 2.46 13.22 18.49
CA LEU A 18 2.66 13.28 19.94
C LEU A 18 3.85 14.16 20.33
N CYS A 19 4.88 14.21 19.49
CA CYS A 19 6.21 14.71 19.82
C CYS A 19 6.66 15.90 18.95
N GLY A 20 5.73 16.63 18.33
CA GLY A 20 6.04 17.82 17.52
C GLY A 20 6.74 18.94 18.29
N SER A 21 7.34 19.88 17.55
CA SER A 21 8.06 21.03 18.10
C SER A 21 7.15 21.92 18.95
N ARG A 22 7.70 22.47 20.03
CA ARG A 22 6.97 23.34 20.95
C ARG A 22 6.48 24.60 20.21
N GLY A 23 5.17 24.80 20.15
CA GLY A 23 4.53 25.94 19.50
C GLY A 23 3.57 26.68 20.43
N GLU A 24 3.34 27.97 20.13
CA GLU A 24 2.27 28.77 20.74
C GLU A 24 0.92 28.22 20.27
N GLY A 25 0.27 27.42 21.12
CA GLY A 25 -0.98 26.71 20.81
C GLY A 25 -0.98 25.23 21.22
N GLU A 26 0.16 24.71 21.68
CA GLU A 26 0.25 23.36 22.19
C GLU A 26 -0.53 23.19 23.51
N SER A 27 -1.41 22.19 23.57
CA SER A 27 -2.16 21.85 24.78
C SER A 27 -1.23 21.48 25.94
N GLU A 28 -1.57 21.93 27.15
CA GLU A 28 -0.84 21.57 28.38
C GLU A 28 -0.79 20.04 28.56
N SER A 29 -1.85 19.33 28.16
CA SER A 29 -1.92 17.88 28.19
C SER A 29 -0.88 17.23 27.28
N ALA A 30 -0.66 17.78 26.07
CA ALA A 30 0.35 17.27 25.15
C ALA A 30 1.77 17.43 25.73
N ARG A 31 2.05 18.56 26.39
CA ARG A 31 3.34 18.76 27.08
C ARG A 31 3.57 17.76 28.21
N ARG A 32 2.53 17.45 28.99
CA ARG A 32 2.61 16.44 30.06
C ARG A 32 2.88 15.05 29.48
N ILE A 33 2.21 14.67 28.40
CA ILE A 33 2.43 13.39 27.70
C ILE A 33 3.86 13.30 27.17
N LYS A 34 4.38 14.34 26.49
CA LYS A 34 5.76 14.36 26.00
C LYS A 34 6.77 14.21 27.14
N THR A 35 6.53 14.89 28.25
CA THR A 35 7.41 14.83 29.43
C THR A 35 7.42 13.43 30.01
N GLU A 36 6.24 12.81 30.18
CA GLU A 36 6.13 11.44 30.68
C GLU A 36 6.82 10.46 29.73
N PHE A 37 6.62 10.61 28.43
CA PHE A 37 7.26 9.78 27.42
C PHE A 37 8.80 9.86 27.50
N LEU A 38 9.37 11.07 27.60
CA LEU A 38 10.81 11.27 27.80
C LEU A 38 11.32 10.67 29.11
N VAL A 39 10.56 10.75 30.20
CA VAL A 39 10.91 10.14 31.48
C VAL A 39 10.94 8.62 31.37
N GLN A 40 9.98 8.03 30.65
CA GLN A 40 9.95 6.59 30.42
C GLN A 40 11.09 6.11 29.52
N MET A 41 11.53 6.91 28.54
CA MET A 41 12.69 6.61 27.69
C MET A 41 14.04 6.78 28.41
N ASN A 42 14.10 7.52 29.53
CA ASN A 42 15.33 7.69 30.30
C ASN A 42 15.57 6.56 31.31
N GLY A 43 14.57 5.70 31.54
CA GLY A 43 14.69 4.64 32.53
C GLY A 43 14.79 5.15 33.95
N VAL A 44 13.65 5.38 34.60
CA VAL A 44 13.61 5.43 36.06
C VAL A 44 13.97 4.03 36.60
N GLY A 45 15.24 3.82 36.97
CA GLY A 45 15.73 2.61 37.65
C GLY A 45 16.73 1.71 36.91
N GLY A 46 17.32 2.13 35.79
CA GLY A 46 18.49 1.44 35.18
C GLY A 46 18.26 0.07 34.52
N ASN A 47 17.04 -0.48 34.56
CA ASN A 47 16.69 -1.80 34.03
C ASN A 47 15.89 -1.71 32.72
N GLU A 48 16.45 -1.10 31.67
CA GLU A 48 15.77 -0.95 30.37
C GLU A 48 16.10 -2.03 29.34
N GLU A 49 17.08 -2.88 29.64
CA GLU A 49 17.45 -4.00 28.77
C GLU A 49 16.25 -4.88 28.43
N GLY A 50 16.03 -5.14 27.15
CA GLY A 50 14.94 -5.99 26.65
C GLY A 50 13.66 -5.26 26.21
N VAL A 51 13.63 -3.93 26.19
CA VAL A 51 12.54 -3.15 25.56
C VAL A 51 13.08 -2.31 24.41
N LEU A 52 12.57 -2.54 23.20
CA LEU A 52 12.90 -1.73 22.01
C LEU A 52 11.75 -0.78 21.69
N VAL A 53 12.04 0.50 21.46
CA VAL A 53 11.05 1.50 21.02
C VAL A 53 11.31 1.83 19.55
N LEU A 54 10.28 1.66 18.72
CA LEU A 54 10.27 2.01 17.30
C LEU A 54 9.26 3.14 17.08
N GLY A 55 9.72 4.26 16.54
CA GLY A 55 8.87 5.38 16.13
C GLY A 55 8.88 5.52 14.61
N ALA A 56 7.71 5.72 14.00
CA ALA A 56 7.56 6.05 12.59
C ALA A 56 7.07 7.49 12.42
N THR A 57 7.59 8.20 11.42
CA THR A 57 7.16 9.57 11.07
C THR A 57 7.46 9.87 9.61
N ASN A 58 6.58 10.65 8.97
CA ASN A 58 6.78 11.18 7.63
C ASN A 58 7.38 12.60 7.62
N ILE A 59 7.41 13.28 8.77
CA ILE A 59 7.81 14.69 8.89
C ILE A 59 8.85 14.89 10.00
N PRO A 60 10.03 14.24 9.92
CA PRO A 60 10.98 14.17 11.04
C PRO A 60 11.55 15.54 11.47
N TRP A 61 11.50 16.57 10.61
CA TRP A 61 11.91 17.94 10.94
C TRP A 61 10.98 18.64 11.93
N THR A 62 9.73 18.18 12.09
CA THR A 62 8.82 18.76 13.09
C THR A 62 9.05 18.18 14.47
N LEU A 63 9.81 17.10 14.62
CA LEU A 63 10.03 16.40 15.88
C LEU A 63 10.82 17.25 16.88
N ASP A 64 10.37 17.29 18.13
CA ASP A 64 11.06 18.00 19.20
C ASP A 64 12.50 17.50 19.37
N SER A 65 13.43 18.44 19.51
CA SER A 65 14.86 18.13 19.59
C SER A 65 15.23 17.19 20.74
N ALA A 66 14.50 17.21 21.86
CA ALA A 66 14.73 16.32 22.99
C ALA A 66 14.33 14.88 22.66
N ILE A 67 13.20 14.69 21.99
CA ILE A 67 12.72 13.37 21.54
C ILE A 67 13.67 12.82 20.46
N ARG A 68 14.04 13.66 19.49
CA ARG A 68 14.97 13.27 18.42
C ARG A 68 16.32 12.79 18.95
N ARG A 69 16.81 13.34 20.06
CA ARG A 69 18.04 12.91 20.74
C ARG A 69 17.89 11.57 21.48
N ARG A 70 16.68 11.13 21.78
CA ARG A 70 16.41 9.83 22.42
C ARG A 70 16.23 8.69 21.42
N PHE A 71 15.96 9.02 20.15
CA PHE A 71 16.10 8.09 19.04
C PHE A 71 17.53 8.14 18.50
N GLU A 72 18.40 7.34 19.13
CA GLU A 72 19.83 7.23 18.79
C GLU A 72 20.05 6.62 17.40
N ARG A 73 19.21 5.65 17.01
CA ARG A 73 19.24 5.02 15.69
C ARG A 73 18.11 5.54 14.82
N ARG A 74 18.44 5.98 13.60
CA ARG A 74 17.49 6.52 12.63
C ARG A 74 17.67 5.80 11.30
N VAL A 75 16.59 5.23 10.79
CA VAL A 75 16.62 4.51 9.51
C VAL A 75 15.74 5.24 8.51
N TYR A 76 16.35 5.75 7.45
CA TYR A 76 15.59 6.32 6.33
C TYR A 76 14.99 5.19 5.48
N ILE A 77 13.68 5.26 5.23
CA ILE A 77 12.97 4.34 4.34
C ILE A 77 12.72 5.08 3.00
N PRO A 78 13.49 4.79 1.95
CA PRO A 78 13.34 5.45 0.65
C PRO A 78 12.11 4.94 -0.12
N LEU A 79 11.75 5.66 -1.18
CA LEU A 79 10.82 5.15 -2.18
C LEU A 79 11.39 3.88 -2.84
N PRO A 80 10.53 2.91 -3.20
CA PRO A 80 10.98 1.65 -3.78
C PRO A 80 11.60 1.84 -5.16
N GLU A 81 12.74 1.18 -5.40
CA GLU A 81 13.36 1.08 -6.72
C GLU A 81 12.59 0.12 -7.66
N ALA A 82 12.93 0.11 -8.95
CA ALA A 82 12.24 -0.71 -9.95
C ALA A 82 12.11 -2.21 -9.56
N PRO A 83 13.15 -2.91 -9.06
CA PRO A 83 13.01 -4.31 -8.65
C PRO A 83 12.04 -4.50 -7.47
N ALA A 84 12.00 -3.55 -6.54
CA ALA A 84 11.08 -3.56 -5.42
C ALA A 84 9.65 -3.30 -5.89
N ARG A 85 9.43 -2.33 -6.79
CA ARG A 85 8.11 -2.06 -7.39
C ARG A 85 7.59 -3.26 -8.18
N MET A 86 8.43 -3.92 -8.97
CA MET A 86 8.09 -5.16 -9.67
C MET A 86 7.58 -6.23 -8.68
N THR A 87 8.29 -6.39 -7.56
CA THR A 87 7.92 -7.35 -6.50
C THR A 87 6.61 -6.95 -5.82
N MET A 88 6.39 -5.66 -5.56
CA MET A 88 5.13 -5.16 -5.00
C MET A 88 3.93 -5.44 -5.92
N PHE A 89 4.06 -5.22 -7.22
CA PHE A 89 3.02 -5.59 -8.18
C PHE A 89 2.69 -7.09 -8.11
N LYS A 90 3.72 -7.96 -8.11
CA LYS A 90 3.53 -9.41 -8.00
C LYS A 90 2.84 -9.83 -6.70
N ILE A 91 3.18 -9.19 -5.57
CA ILE A 91 2.56 -9.46 -4.27
C ILE A 91 1.08 -9.03 -4.30
N HIS A 92 0.80 -7.83 -4.79
CA HIS A 92 -0.57 -7.29 -4.81
C HIS A 92 -1.50 -7.97 -5.81
N THR A 93 -0.95 -8.60 -6.86
CA THR A 93 -1.73 -9.36 -7.84
C THR A 93 -1.71 -10.87 -7.60
N ALA A 94 -1.04 -11.34 -6.53
CA ALA A 94 -0.97 -12.76 -6.22
C ALA A 94 -2.37 -13.37 -6.01
N GLY A 95 -2.64 -14.48 -6.70
CA GLY A 95 -3.93 -15.17 -6.63
C GLY A 95 -5.06 -14.52 -7.45
N CYS A 96 -4.79 -13.45 -8.18
CA CYS A 96 -5.77 -12.82 -9.06
C CYS A 96 -5.74 -13.44 -10.47
N ASN A 97 -6.88 -13.42 -11.17
CA ASN A 97 -6.98 -13.83 -12.57
C ASN A 97 -6.43 -12.71 -13.48
N LEU A 98 -5.17 -12.83 -13.89
CA LEU A 98 -4.47 -11.87 -14.74
C LEU A 98 -4.21 -12.46 -16.12
N ASP A 99 -4.32 -11.61 -17.14
CA ASP A 99 -3.90 -11.90 -18.51
C ASP A 99 -2.69 -11.02 -18.85
N ILE A 100 -1.58 -11.26 -18.14
CA ILE A 100 -0.28 -10.60 -18.33
C ILE A 100 0.85 -11.62 -18.17
N SER A 101 1.96 -11.36 -18.86
CA SER A 101 3.19 -12.15 -18.79
C SER A 101 4.07 -11.73 -17.59
N PRO A 102 4.99 -12.60 -17.13
CA PRO A 102 5.98 -12.23 -16.12
C PRO A 102 6.85 -11.02 -16.50
N GLU A 103 7.10 -10.84 -17.81
CA GLU A 103 7.88 -9.74 -18.37
C GLU A 103 7.16 -8.39 -18.24
N ASP A 104 5.82 -8.38 -18.30
CA ASP A 104 5.00 -7.16 -18.18
C ASP A 104 5.17 -6.47 -16.82
N PHE A 105 5.51 -7.22 -15.76
CA PHE A 105 5.78 -6.62 -14.45
C PHE A 105 6.99 -5.69 -14.46
N LYS A 106 7.95 -5.91 -15.36
CA LYS A 106 9.09 -5.01 -15.54
C LYS A 106 8.63 -3.68 -16.13
N ASP A 107 7.78 -3.73 -17.16
CA ASP A 107 7.21 -2.53 -17.78
C ASP A 107 6.38 -1.71 -16.78
N LEU A 108 5.61 -2.37 -15.91
CA LEU A 108 4.86 -1.71 -14.83
C LEU A 108 5.80 -1.01 -13.83
N ALA A 109 6.90 -1.67 -13.46
CA ALA A 109 7.88 -1.10 -12.56
C ALA A 109 8.58 0.13 -13.16
N ASP A 110 8.92 0.08 -14.45
CA ASP A 110 9.55 1.19 -15.16
C ASP A 110 8.58 2.38 -15.34
N ALA A 111 7.29 2.10 -15.58
CA ALA A 111 6.25 3.12 -15.72
C ALA A 111 5.84 3.81 -14.39
N THR A 112 6.25 3.27 -13.23
CA THR A 112 5.84 3.76 -11.90
C THR A 112 7.00 4.35 -11.10
N SER A 113 7.95 5.00 -11.78
CA SER A 113 9.01 5.75 -11.10
C SER A 113 8.44 6.82 -10.17
N GLY A 114 8.95 6.88 -8.93
CA GLY A 114 8.47 7.81 -7.89
C GLY A 114 7.22 7.37 -7.13
N TYR A 115 6.64 6.21 -7.45
CA TYR A 115 5.48 5.70 -6.72
C TYR A 115 5.91 5.08 -5.39
N SER A 116 5.12 5.36 -4.35
CA SER A 116 5.21 4.65 -3.07
C SER A 116 4.55 3.27 -3.16
N GLY A 117 4.79 2.41 -2.16
CA GLY A 117 4.08 1.13 -2.05
C GLY A 117 2.56 1.31 -1.92
N ALA A 118 2.11 2.41 -1.29
CA ALA A 118 0.70 2.76 -1.19
C ALA A 118 0.10 3.10 -2.57
N ASP A 119 0.83 3.86 -3.40
CA ASP A 119 0.38 4.21 -4.74
C ASP A 119 0.23 2.95 -5.62
N ILE A 120 1.19 2.02 -5.55
CA ILE A 120 1.13 0.74 -6.29
C ILE A 120 -0.08 -0.09 -5.85
N SER A 121 -0.35 -0.16 -4.54
CA SER A 121 -1.53 -0.85 -4.00
C SER A 121 -2.84 -0.24 -4.54
N ILE A 122 -2.91 1.09 -4.65
CA ILE A 122 -4.06 1.79 -5.23
C ILE A 122 -4.22 1.46 -6.72
N VAL A 123 -3.13 1.50 -7.49
CA VAL A 123 -3.13 1.14 -8.92
C VAL A 123 -3.67 -0.27 -9.13
N VAL A 124 -3.13 -1.25 -8.38
CA VAL A 124 -3.57 -2.65 -8.51
C VAL A 124 -5.05 -2.79 -8.11
N ARG A 125 -5.48 -2.12 -7.04
CA ARG A 125 -6.88 -2.17 -6.60
C ARG A 125 -7.83 -1.59 -7.65
N ASP A 126 -7.51 -0.47 -8.28
CA ASP A 126 -8.36 0.11 -9.34
C ASP A 126 -8.40 -0.80 -10.57
N ALA A 127 -7.26 -1.40 -10.94
CA ALA A 127 -7.22 -2.37 -12.04
C ALA A 127 -8.05 -3.63 -11.75
N LEU A 128 -8.02 -4.16 -10.52
CA LEU A 128 -8.82 -5.30 -10.09
C LEU A 128 -10.33 -5.02 -10.11
N MET A 129 -10.75 -3.75 -10.05
CA MET A 129 -12.15 -3.37 -10.21
C MET A 129 -12.61 -3.32 -11.67
N MET A 130 -11.69 -3.37 -12.64
CA MET A 130 -12.05 -3.27 -14.06
C MET A 130 -12.90 -4.43 -14.58
N PRO A 131 -12.62 -5.70 -14.25
CA PRO A 131 -13.51 -6.82 -14.58
C PRO A 131 -14.94 -6.62 -14.06
N ILE A 132 -15.08 -6.18 -12.81
CA ILE A 132 -16.39 -5.92 -12.19
C ILE A 132 -17.14 -4.83 -12.95
N ARG A 133 -16.46 -3.72 -13.26
CA ARG A 133 -17.05 -2.62 -14.05
C ARG A 133 -17.47 -3.10 -15.44
N LYS A 134 -16.64 -3.89 -16.13
CA LYS A 134 -16.94 -4.46 -17.46
C LYS A 134 -18.19 -5.34 -17.41
N VAL A 135 -18.31 -6.20 -16.40
CA VAL A 135 -19.46 -7.09 -16.20
C VAL A 135 -20.73 -6.28 -15.89
N GLN A 136 -20.65 -5.26 -15.03
CA GLN A 136 -21.80 -4.43 -14.66
C GLN A 136 -22.35 -3.61 -15.83
N THR A 137 -21.48 -3.11 -16.71
CA THR A 137 -21.88 -2.32 -17.88
C THR A 137 -22.10 -3.16 -19.14
N ALA A 138 -21.96 -4.48 -19.06
CA ALA A 138 -22.11 -5.37 -20.19
C ALA A 138 -23.56 -5.43 -20.67
N THR A 139 -23.75 -5.29 -21.98
CA THR A 139 -25.04 -5.47 -22.66
C THR A 139 -25.16 -6.82 -23.35
N HIS A 140 -24.03 -7.51 -23.57
CA HIS A 140 -23.97 -8.79 -24.25
C HIS A 140 -23.05 -9.75 -23.51
N PHE A 141 -23.44 -11.01 -23.50
CA PHE A 141 -22.67 -12.11 -22.93
C PHE A 141 -22.59 -13.26 -23.95
N LYS A 142 -21.52 -14.05 -23.88
CA LYS A 142 -21.35 -15.25 -24.69
C LYS A 142 -20.97 -16.44 -23.83
N TYR A 143 -21.35 -17.63 -24.30
CA TYR A 143 -20.90 -18.88 -23.69
C TYR A 143 -19.39 -19.06 -23.89
N THR A 144 -18.73 -19.51 -22.83
CA THR A 144 -17.30 -19.77 -22.82
C THR A 144 -16.98 -20.99 -21.98
N THR A 145 -15.92 -21.68 -22.36
CA THR A 145 -15.36 -22.77 -21.59
C THR A 145 -14.53 -22.21 -20.44
N GLY A 146 -14.66 -22.80 -19.26
CA GLY A 146 -13.82 -22.47 -18.12
C GLY A 146 -13.96 -23.49 -17.00
N THR A 147 -13.18 -23.29 -15.95
CA THR A 147 -13.21 -24.14 -14.78
C THR A 147 -14.31 -23.67 -13.85
N ASP A 148 -15.20 -24.57 -13.45
CA ASP A 148 -16.21 -24.30 -12.42
C ASP A 148 -15.50 -24.04 -11.07
N PRO A 149 -15.71 -22.89 -10.41
CA PRO A 149 -15.02 -22.55 -9.17
C PRO A 149 -15.31 -23.51 -8.01
N VAL A 150 -16.42 -24.23 -8.04
CA VAL A 150 -16.88 -25.12 -6.98
C VAL A 150 -16.39 -26.54 -7.20
N THR A 151 -16.47 -27.04 -8.43
CA THR A 151 -16.16 -28.45 -8.74
C THR A 151 -14.77 -28.66 -9.32
N GLY A 152 -14.11 -27.60 -9.80
CA GLY A 152 -12.82 -27.70 -10.49
C GLY A 152 -12.89 -28.39 -11.85
N THR A 153 -14.09 -28.70 -12.35
CA THR A 153 -14.29 -29.35 -13.65
C THR A 153 -14.40 -28.33 -14.77
N ILE A 154 -13.98 -28.71 -15.97
CA ILE A 154 -14.13 -27.86 -17.16
C ILE A 154 -15.58 -27.92 -17.62
N VAL A 155 -16.25 -26.78 -17.62
CA VAL A 155 -17.63 -26.58 -18.05
C VAL A 155 -17.67 -25.67 -19.28
N ASN A 156 -18.65 -25.88 -20.15
CA ASN A 156 -18.81 -25.14 -21.41
C ASN A 156 -19.99 -24.15 -21.39
N ASP A 157 -20.59 -23.93 -20.23
CA ASP A 157 -21.82 -23.15 -20.06
C ASP A 157 -21.64 -21.89 -19.21
N LEU A 158 -20.39 -21.42 -19.05
CA LEU A 158 -20.11 -20.16 -18.37
C LEU A 158 -20.40 -18.98 -19.30
N LEU A 159 -20.78 -17.85 -18.73
CA LEU A 159 -21.08 -16.61 -19.43
C LEU A 159 -20.03 -15.56 -19.09
N THR A 160 -19.42 -15.01 -20.13
CA THR A 160 -18.49 -13.88 -20.01
C THR A 160 -19.03 -12.68 -20.80
N PRO A 161 -18.81 -11.43 -20.34
CA PRO A 161 -19.09 -10.25 -21.13
C PRO A 161 -18.39 -10.29 -22.49
N CYS A 162 -19.07 -9.82 -23.54
CA CYS A 162 -18.52 -9.77 -24.89
C CYS A 162 -18.99 -8.54 -25.69
N SER A 163 -18.36 -8.30 -26.84
CA SER A 163 -18.81 -7.27 -27.78
C SER A 163 -20.12 -7.71 -28.45
N PRO A 164 -21.04 -6.78 -28.81
CA PRO A 164 -22.23 -7.11 -29.61
C PRO A 164 -21.91 -7.75 -30.97
N ALA A 165 -20.72 -7.48 -31.51
CA ALA A 165 -20.26 -8.03 -32.79
C ALA A 165 -19.63 -9.43 -32.68
N ASP A 166 -19.46 -9.96 -31.45
CA ASP A 166 -18.84 -11.27 -31.27
C ASP A 166 -19.77 -12.39 -31.73
N PRO A 167 -19.26 -13.44 -32.41
CA PRO A 167 -20.05 -14.63 -32.72
C PRO A 167 -20.60 -15.27 -31.44
N GLY A 168 -21.92 -15.49 -31.39
CA GLY A 168 -22.60 -16.05 -30.22
C GLY A 168 -22.85 -15.04 -29.09
N ALA A 169 -22.71 -13.74 -29.35
CA ALA A 169 -23.16 -12.69 -28.44
C ALA A 169 -24.67 -12.75 -28.26
N MET A 170 -25.11 -12.81 -27.00
CA MET A 170 -26.52 -12.77 -26.62
C MET A 170 -26.76 -11.48 -25.86
N GLU A 171 -27.76 -10.71 -26.28
CA GLU A 171 -28.17 -9.49 -25.60
C GLU A 171 -28.82 -9.83 -24.24
N MET A 172 -28.10 -9.55 -23.16
CA MET A 172 -28.54 -9.75 -21.79
C MET A 172 -27.69 -8.91 -20.84
N ASN A 173 -28.23 -8.59 -19.66
CA ASN A 173 -27.52 -7.85 -18.63
C ASN A 173 -27.04 -8.78 -17.50
N LEU A 174 -26.22 -8.24 -16.59
CA LEU A 174 -25.72 -8.98 -15.43
C LEU A 174 -26.83 -9.62 -14.58
N MET A 175 -28.00 -8.98 -14.46
CA MET A 175 -29.11 -9.50 -13.64
C MET A 175 -29.72 -10.77 -14.22
N SER A 176 -29.51 -11.04 -15.51
CA SER A 176 -29.93 -12.28 -16.18
C SER A 176 -28.91 -13.42 -16.03
N VAL A 177 -27.70 -13.15 -15.53
CA VAL A 177 -26.63 -14.14 -15.36
C VAL A 177 -26.67 -14.71 -13.94
N THR A 178 -26.68 -16.04 -13.82
CA THR A 178 -26.60 -16.69 -12.51
C THR A 178 -25.19 -16.56 -11.95
N PRO A 179 -25.01 -16.26 -10.64
CA PRO A 179 -23.69 -16.06 -10.06
C PRO A 179 -22.73 -17.25 -10.25
N SER A 180 -23.23 -18.48 -10.26
CA SER A 180 -22.44 -19.70 -10.48
C SER A 180 -22.00 -19.91 -11.93
N LYS A 181 -22.60 -19.20 -12.89
CA LYS A 181 -22.28 -19.29 -14.32
C LYS A 181 -21.53 -18.07 -14.85
N LEU A 182 -21.35 -17.03 -14.04
CA LEU A 182 -20.57 -15.87 -14.43
C LEU A 182 -19.08 -16.24 -14.44
N LYS A 183 -18.41 -15.98 -15.55
CA LYS A 183 -16.95 -15.97 -15.65
C LYS A 183 -16.48 -14.54 -15.85
N GLU A 184 -15.82 -13.98 -14.85
CA GLU A 184 -15.23 -12.65 -14.94
C GLU A 184 -14.08 -12.62 -15.95
N PRO A 185 -13.96 -11.53 -16.74
CA PRO A 185 -12.81 -11.36 -17.61
C PRO A 185 -11.55 -11.15 -16.76
N PRO A 186 -10.38 -11.65 -17.20
CA PRO A 186 -9.14 -11.41 -16.48
C PRO A 186 -8.77 -9.92 -16.50
N VAL A 187 -7.96 -9.49 -15.53
CA VAL A 187 -7.34 -8.16 -15.57
C VAL A 187 -6.23 -8.16 -16.61
N THR A 188 -6.31 -7.22 -17.55
CA THR A 188 -5.34 -7.11 -18.65
C THR A 188 -4.30 -6.01 -18.39
N MET A 189 -3.21 -6.01 -19.15
CA MET A 189 -2.21 -4.95 -19.10
C MET A 189 -2.80 -3.56 -19.41
N ALA A 190 -3.85 -3.49 -20.25
CA ALA A 190 -4.54 -2.24 -20.55
C ALA A 190 -5.28 -1.67 -19.32
N ASP A 191 -5.84 -2.53 -18.47
CA ASP A 191 -6.50 -2.14 -17.23
C ASP A 191 -5.49 -1.56 -16.23
N LEU A 192 -4.32 -2.20 -16.10
CA LEU A 192 -3.22 -1.73 -15.26
C LEU A 192 -2.63 -0.40 -15.76
N ARG A 193 -2.37 -0.27 -17.06
CA ARG A 193 -1.89 0.99 -17.66
C ARG A 193 -2.89 2.12 -17.46
N LYS A 194 -4.19 1.84 -17.61
CA LYS A 194 -5.23 2.84 -17.33
C LYS A 194 -5.19 3.27 -15.86
N ALA A 195 -5.07 2.34 -14.93
CA ALA A 195 -4.96 2.66 -13.50
C ALA A 195 -3.70 3.48 -13.15
N ILE A 196 -2.59 3.24 -13.84
CA ILE A 196 -1.36 4.07 -13.71
C ILE A 196 -1.61 5.49 -14.24
N THR A 197 -2.32 5.67 -15.36
CA THR A 197 -2.59 7.01 -15.89
C THR A 197 -3.52 7.84 -15.02
N THR A 198 -4.42 7.20 -14.26
CA THR A 198 -5.37 7.87 -13.36
C THR A 198 -4.78 8.15 -11.98
N THR A 199 -3.86 7.32 -11.52
CA THR A 199 -3.20 7.47 -10.21
C THR A 199 -2.00 8.38 -10.33
N ARG A 200 -1.89 9.40 -9.47
CA ARG A 200 -0.69 10.25 -9.40
C ARG A 200 0.18 9.82 -8.21
N PRO A 201 1.52 9.93 -8.30
CA PRO A 201 2.39 9.71 -7.15
C PRO A 201 1.99 10.61 -5.97
N SER A 202 1.93 10.03 -4.78
CA SER A 202 1.59 10.78 -3.56
C SER A 202 2.76 11.57 -2.98
N VAL A 203 4.00 11.19 -3.29
CA VAL A 203 5.21 11.83 -2.78
C VAL A 203 5.77 12.81 -3.81
N SER A 204 5.96 14.08 -3.40
CA SER A 204 6.52 15.11 -4.26
C SER A 204 8.05 15.21 -4.14
N GLU A 205 8.70 15.81 -5.16
CA GLU A 205 10.14 16.07 -5.11
C GLU A 205 10.53 16.98 -3.94
N LYS A 206 9.65 17.91 -3.55
CA LYS A 206 9.86 18.78 -2.38
C LYS A 206 9.93 17.98 -1.09
N ASP A 207 9.10 16.95 -0.95
CA ASP A 207 9.10 16.09 0.24
C ASP A 207 10.42 15.32 0.33
N LEU A 208 10.88 14.77 -0.80
CA LEU A 208 12.17 14.09 -0.89
C LEU A 208 13.33 15.01 -0.53
N ASP A 209 13.32 16.25 -0.99
CA ASP A 209 14.35 17.24 -0.68
C ASP A 209 14.35 17.63 0.80
N MET A 210 13.18 17.75 1.44
CA MET A 210 13.10 17.98 2.89
C MET A 210 13.70 16.82 3.67
N VAL A 211 13.41 15.58 3.27
CA VAL A 211 13.97 14.39 3.93
C VAL A 211 15.48 14.28 3.71
N ARG A 212 15.98 14.59 2.50
CA ARG A 212 17.42 14.64 2.22
C ARG A 212 18.14 15.65 3.10
N LYS A 213 17.64 16.89 3.16
CA LYS A 213 18.20 17.94 4.03
C LYS A 213 18.23 17.51 5.49
N PHE A 214 17.14 16.92 5.99
CA PHE A 214 17.10 16.40 7.35
C PHE A 214 18.13 15.29 7.58
N THR A 215 18.29 14.39 6.62
CA THR A 215 19.25 13.27 6.70
C THR A 215 20.70 13.76 6.65
N GLU A 216 21.00 14.77 5.84
CA GLU A 216 22.32 15.41 5.76
C GLU A 216 22.68 16.16 7.05
N GLU A 217 21.70 16.87 7.64
CA GLU A 217 21.93 17.67 8.85
C GLU A 217 22.06 16.82 10.11
N PHE A 218 21.27 15.75 10.23
CA PHE A 218 21.16 14.98 11.47
C PHE A 218 21.72 13.54 11.40
N GLY A 219 22.16 13.10 10.22
CA GLY A 219 22.74 11.78 10.01
C GLY A 219 21.77 10.61 10.19
N MET A 220 22.26 9.40 9.89
CA MET A 220 21.56 8.13 10.17
C MET A 220 22.04 7.45 11.47
N GLU A 221 23.17 7.88 12.00
CA GLU A 221 23.71 7.46 13.30
C GLU A 221 23.73 8.69 14.22
N GLY A 222 22.95 8.64 15.29
CA GLY A 222 23.05 9.58 16.41
C GLY A 222 24.19 9.20 17.35
#